data_AF-A0A382M501-F1
#
_entry.id   AF-A0A382M501-F1
#
_cell.length_a   1.000
_cell.length_b   1.000
_cell.length_c   1.000
_cell.angle_alpha   90.00
_cell.angle_beta   90.00
_cell.angle_gamma   90.00
#
_symmetry.space_group_name_H-M   'P 1'
#
loop_
_entity.id
_entity.type
_entity.pdbx_description
1 polymer ?
#
loop_
_entity_poly.entity_id
_entity_poly.type
_entity_poly.pdbx_seq_one_letter_code
_entity_poly.pdbx_strand_id
1 'polypeptide(L)'
;MYLQLTRFILPLVLAMVAYELGKQFLNGGMARMPSAVETLASYGLAWGIAMVLSSAQSQTRQLGLVLADSRQALRKVRQFVIGFSAVLSGTLSVLAFTPAGVWLIEDLHAVESGMSSMVLQAIFWLIPYPIIDAQYRLVSGLLIRIRRTDIVSYASIAGIGMSIVSVFALLPVGFIREEPILLPVLVTYLGLLAELSFNLIGFQRNKGLFLEEAAKCADVSRGPLTLGYVFRFFWPLAL
;
A
#
# COMPACT_ATOMS: atom_id res chain seq x y z
N MET A 1 -3.49 -14.57 33.94
CA MET A 1 -4.11 -13.54 33.09
C MET A 1 -3.09 -12.85 32.17
N TYR A 2 -1.99 -12.28 32.69
CA TYR A 2 -0.97 -11.59 31.87
C TYR A 2 -0.28 -12.46 30.81
N LEU A 3 0.09 -13.71 31.12
CA LEU A 3 0.74 -14.64 30.16
C LEU A 3 -0.12 -14.97 28.92
N GLN A 4 -1.44 -15.07 29.09
CA GLN A 4 -2.37 -15.29 27.96
C GLN A 4 -2.50 -14.04 27.11
N LEU A 5 -2.53 -12.86 27.73
CA LEU A 5 -2.55 -11.57 27.05
C LEU A 5 -1.26 -11.36 26.24
N THR A 6 -0.10 -11.67 26.81
CA THR A 6 1.20 -11.58 26.12
C THR A 6 1.24 -12.53 24.93
N ARG A 7 0.82 -13.79 25.09
CA ARG A 7 0.80 -14.76 23.98
C ARG A 7 -0.17 -14.37 22.85
N PHE A 8 -1.22 -13.60 23.16
CA PHE A 8 -2.18 -13.08 22.20
C PHE A 8 -1.67 -11.83 21.46
N ILE A 9 -1.04 -10.89 22.18
CA ILE A 9 -0.58 -9.60 21.62
C ILE A 9 0.79 -9.73 20.92
N LEU A 10 1.65 -10.63 21.40
CA LEU A 10 3.03 -10.78 20.92
C LEU A 10 3.14 -10.97 19.40
N PRO A 11 2.34 -11.80 18.70
CA PRO A 11 2.41 -11.93 17.25
C PRO A 11 2.09 -10.62 16.51
N LEU A 12 1.15 -9.83 17.05
CA LEU A 12 0.77 -8.54 16.48
C LEU A 12 1.91 -7.53 16.62
N VAL A 13 2.52 -7.45 17.81
CA VAL A 13 3.66 -6.56 18.08
C VAL A 13 4.86 -6.95 17.22
N LEU A 14 5.16 -8.25 17.10
CA LEU A 14 6.24 -8.73 16.25
C LEU A 14 6.03 -8.36 14.77
N ALA A 15 4.79 -8.45 14.27
CA ALA A 15 4.48 -8.02 12.91
C ALA A 15 4.68 -6.50 12.72
N MET A 16 4.26 -5.68 13.70
CA MET A 16 4.48 -4.23 13.66
C MET A 16 5.97 -3.87 13.72
N VAL A 17 6.74 -4.53 14.61
CA VAL A 17 8.19 -4.34 14.72
C VAL A 17 8.88 -4.77 13.44
N ALA A 18 8.52 -5.91 12.86
CA ALA A 18 9.07 -6.39 11.59
C ALA A 18 8.82 -5.39 10.45
N TYR A 19 7.62 -4.80 10.40
CA TYR A 19 7.28 -3.78 9.41
C TYR A 19 8.16 -2.53 9.54
N GLU A 20 8.32 -2.00 10.76
CA GLU A 20 9.20 -0.85 11.01
C GLU A 20 10.67 -1.18 10.77
N LEU A 21 11.13 -2.37 11.15
CA LEU A 21 12.49 -2.84 10.83
C LEU A 21 12.72 -2.91 9.32
N GLY A 22 11.74 -3.37 8.54
CA GLY A 22 11.82 -3.38 7.08
C GLY A 22 12.14 -2.00 6.50
N LYS A 23 11.53 -0.94 7.05
CA LYS A 23 11.84 0.45 6.66
C LYS A 23 13.26 0.85 7.06
N GLN A 24 13.75 0.41 8.22
CA GLN A 24 15.13 0.67 8.65
C GLN A 24 16.16 0.00 7.73
N PHE A 25 15.89 -1.22 7.26
CA PHE A 25 16.75 -1.88 6.25
C PHE A 25 16.76 -1.10 4.93
N LEU A 26 15.60 -0.61 4.49
CA LEU A 26 15.51 0.23 3.29
C LEU A 26 16.30 1.53 3.43
N ASN A 27 16.14 2.23 4.58
CA ASN A 27 16.91 3.44 4.89
C ASN A 27 18.42 3.16 4.95
N GLY A 28 18.82 2.05 5.59
CA GLY A 28 20.21 1.62 5.63
C GLY A 28 20.75 1.22 4.25
N GLY A 29 19.91 0.72 3.35
CA GLY A 29 20.23 0.48 1.96
C GLY A 29 20.50 1.79 1.21
N MET A 30 19.58 2.75 1.30
CA MET A 30 19.73 4.08 0.70
C MET A 30 20.99 4.81 1.21
N ALA A 31 21.30 4.67 2.50
CA ALA A 31 22.49 5.25 3.13
C ALA A 31 23.83 4.72 2.57
N ARG A 32 23.82 3.59 1.83
CA ARG A 32 25.02 3.01 1.19
C ARG A 32 25.14 3.33 -0.30
N MET A 33 24.21 4.12 -0.84
CA MET A 33 24.26 4.55 -2.24
C MET A 33 25.25 5.71 -2.45
N PRO A 34 25.83 5.88 -3.66
CA PRO A 34 26.79 6.96 -3.95
C PRO A 34 26.29 8.37 -3.61
N SER A 35 24.99 8.64 -3.79
CA SER A 35 24.32 9.90 -3.42
C SER A 35 23.34 9.70 -2.26
N ALA A 36 23.81 9.15 -1.14
CA ALA A 36 22.98 8.74 0.00
C ALA A 36 22.05 9.86 0.53
N VAL A 37 22.59 11.08 0.74
CA VAL A 37 21.83 12.22 1.30
C VAL A 37 20.71 12.64 0.34
N GLU A 38 21.04 12.84 -0.93
CA GLU A 38 20.08 13.21 -1.98
C GLU A 38 19.01 12.14 -2.16
N THR A 39 19.40 10.86 -2.13
CA THR A 39 18.47 9.72 -2.26
C THR A 39 17.49 9.67 -1.09
N LEU A 40 18.01 9.78 0.14
CA LEU A 40 17.20 9.74 1.36
C LEU A 40 16.23 10.92 1.42
N ALA A 41 16.71 12.13 1.14
CA ALA A 41 15.90 13.34 1.14
C ALA A 41 14.82 13.28 0.05
N SER A 42 15.22 12.93 -1.18
CA SER A 42 14.31 12.93 -2.33
C SER A 42 13.24 11.86 -2.21
N TYR A 43 13.64 10.63 -1.85
CA TYR A 43 12.68 9.55 -1.63
C TYR A 43 11.78 9.82 -0.42
N GLY A 44 12.33 10.34 0.68
CA GLY A 44 11.56 10.70 1.87
C GLY A 44 10.45 11.71 1.58
N LEU A 45 10.78 12.76 0.82
CA LEU A 45 9.80 13.77 0.40
C LEU A 45 8.74 13.18 -0.54
N ALA A 46 9.16 12.49 -1.61
CA ALA A 46 8.24 11.87 -2.56
C ALA A 46 7.30 10.86 -1.88
N TRP A 47 7.84 10.03 -0.99
CA TRP A 47 7.08 9.07 -0.20
C TRP A 47 6.10 9.75 0.75
N GLY A 48 6.51 10.86 1.39
CA GLY A 48 5.64 11.68 2.24
C GLY A 48 4.43 12.21 1.47
N ILE A 49 4.64 12.78 0.28
CA ILE A 49 3.57 13.25 -0.61
C ILE A 49 2.64 12.10 -0.99
N ALA A 50 3.20 10.95 -1.42
CA ALA A 50 2.41 9.77 -1.76
C ALA A 50 1.61 9.22 -0.57
N MET A 51 2.16 9.29 0.64
CA MET A 51 1.50 8.87 1.88
C MET A 51 0.35 9.78 2.28
N VAL A 52 0.51 11.10 2.16
CA VAL A 52 -0.59 12.05 2.40
C VAL A 52 -1.76 11.75 1.47
N LEU A 53 -1.51 11.56 0.17
CA LEU A 53 -2.56 11.18 -0.78
C LEU A 53 -3.15 9.79 -0.45
N SER A 54 -2.30 8.84 -0.06
CA SER A 54 -2.71 7.48 0.25
C SER A 54 -3.42 7.33 1.60
N SER A 55 -3.32 8.31 2.50
CA SER A 55 -4.03 8.32 3.78
C SER A 55 -5.55 8.23 3.58
N ALA A 56 -6.06 8.89 2.54
CA ALA A 56 -7.48 8.89 2.20
C ALA A 56 -7.99 7.49 1.83
N GLN A 57 -7.14 6.60 1.30
CA GLN A 57 -7.48 5.21 0.96
C GLN A 57 -7.17 4.19 2.06
N SER A 58 -6.67 4.63 3.22
CA SER A 58 -6.29 3.75 4.33
C SER A 58 -7.40 2.77 4.75
N GLN A 59 -8.66 3.21 4.64
CA GLN A 59 -9.87 2.49 5.03
C GLN A 59 -10.44 1.56 3.97
N THR A 60 -9.78 1.42 2.82
CA THR A 60 -10.18 0.48 1.75
C THR A 60 -10.36 -0.95 2.26
N ARG A 61 -9.55 -1.36 3.25
CA ARG A 61 -9.68 -2.65 3.92
C ARG A 61 -11.04 -2.81 4.61
N GLN A 62 -11.53 -1.77 5.28
CA GLN A 62 -12.83 -1.78 5.95
C GLN A 62 -13.98 -1.84 4.95
N LEU A 63 -13.86 -1.20 3.78
CA LEU A 63 -14.86 -1.34 2.70
C LEU A 63 -15.01 -2.79 2.26
N GLY A 64 -13.89 -3.49 2.03
CA GLY A 64 -13.90 -4.91 1.68
C GLY A 64 -14.49 -5.78 2.78
N LEU A 65 -14.11 -5.51 4.03
CA LEU A 65 -14.59 -6.27 5.19
C LEU A 65 -16.10 -6.13 5.38
N VAL A 66 -16.62 -4.89 5.39
CA VAL A 66 -17.99 -4.57 5.78
C VAL A 66 -18.95 -4.68 4.59
N LEU A 67 -18.63 -4.03 3.47
CA LEU A 67 -19.58 -3.80 2.38
C LEU A 67 -19.58 -4.89 1.30
N ALA A 68 -18.54 -5.71 1.19
CA ALA A 68 -18.46 -6.75 0.15
C ALA A 68 -19.19 -8.05 0.56
N ASP A 69 -20.50 -7.97 0.78
CA ASP A 69 -21.35 -9.07 1.25
C ASP A 69 -21.88 -10.01 0.17
N SER A 70 -21.75 -9.61 -1.09
CA SER A 70 -22.24 -10.34 -2.24
C SER A 70 -21.31 -10.14 -3.43
N ARG A 71 -21.42 -10.97 -4.47
CA ARG A 71 -20.65 -10.77 -5.71
C ARG A 71 -20.93 -9.41 -6.35
N GLN A 72 -22.16 -8.92 -6.25
CA GLN A 72 -22.56 -7.63 -6.79
C GLN A 72 -22.00 -6.48 -5.96
N ALA A 73 -22.11 -6.55 -4.63
CA ALA A 73 -21.53 -5.57 -3.73
C ALA A 73 -20.00 -5.51 -3.86
N LEU A 74 -19.32 -6.67 -3.94
CA LEU A 74 -17.89 -6.75 -4.21
C LEU A 74 -17.51 -6.06 -5.51
N ARG A 75 -18.30 -6.23 -6.59
CA ARG A 75 -18.04 -5.55 -7.86
C ARG A 75 -18.16 -4.03 -7.70
N LYS A 76 -19.15 -3.52 -6.97
CA LYS A 76 -19.35 -2.09 -6.72
C LYS A 76 -18.25 -1.49 -5.84
N VAL A 77 -17.89 -2.18 -4.76
CA VAL A 77 -16.75 -1.81 -3.90
C VAL A 77 -15.46 -1.78 -4.72
N ARG A 78 -15.19 -2.81 -5.53
CA ARG A 78 -13.99 -2.85 -6.37
C ARG A 78 -13.95 -1.73 -7.41
N GLN A 79 -15.09 -1.41 -8.05
CA GLN A 79 -15.21 -0.28 -8.98
C GLN A 79 -14.90 1.05 -8.28
N PHE A 80 -15.46 1.27 -7.08
CA PHE A 80 -15.16 2.44 -6.27
C PHE A 80 -13.67 2.53 -5.93
N VAL A 81 -13.08 1.44 -5.43
CA VAL A 81 -11.67 1.37 -5.02
C VAL A 81 -10.73 1.65 -6.20
N ILE A 82 -10.99 1.05 -7.38
CA ILE A 82 -10.20 1.31 -8.59
C ILE A 82 -10.35 2.76 -9.05
N GLY A 83 -11.57 3.30 -9.05
CA GLY A 83 -11.81 4.69 -9.43
C GLY A 83 -11.11 5.67 -8.50
N PHE A 84 -11.20 5.44 -7.18
CA PHE A 84 -10.58 6.28 -6.17
C PHE A 84 -9.06 6.22 -6.23
N SER A 85 -8.47 5.03 -6.33
CA SER A 85 -7.01 4.91 -6.45
C SER A 85 -6.48 5.44 -7.78
N ALA A 86 -7.25 5.35 -8.87
CA ALA A 86 -6.93 5.98 -10.15
C ALA A 86 -6.92 7.52 -10.05
N VAL A 87 -7.82 8.12 -9.27
CA VAL A 87 -7.79 9.57 -8.99
C VAL A 87 -6.51 9.93 -8.22
N LEU A 88 -6.16 9.17 -7.17
CA LEU A 88 -4.92 9.42 -6.41
C LEU A 88 -3.66 9.28 -7.27
N SER A 89 -3.59 8.22 -8.09
CA SER A 89 -2.51 8.05 -9.07
C SER A 89 -2.51 9.17 -10.11
N GLY A 90 -3.68 9.64 -10.56
CA GLY A 90 -3.81 10.80 -11.44
C GLY A 90 -3.25 12.07 -10.81
N THR A 91 -3.52 12.31 -9.53
CA THR A 91 -2.93 13.43 -8.77
C THR A 91 -1.40 13.33 -8.72
N LEU A 92 -0.85 12.13 -8.43
CA LEU A 92 0.60 11.91 -8.49
C LEU A 92 1.17 12.17 -9.89
N SER A 93 0.48 11.74 -10.95
CA SER A 93 0.89 12.02 -12.33
C SER A 93 0.91 13.51 -12.64
N VAL A 94 -0.11 14.26 -12.19
CA VAL A 94 -0.13 15.72 -12.34
C VAL A 94 1.06 16.34 -11.63
N LEU A 95 1.36 15.91 -10.40
CA LEU A 95 2.55 16.41 -9.69
C LEU A 95 3.85 16.03 -10.41
N ALA A 96 3.97 14.81 -10.93
CA ALA A 96 5.18 14.36 -11.60
C ALA A 96 5.48 15.11 -12.92
N PHE A 97 4.44 15.48 -13.68
CA PHE A 97 4.59 15.99 -15.05
C PHE A 97 4.29 17.47 -15.22
N THR A 98 3.75 18.16 -14.21
CA THR A 98 3.36 19.57 -14.33
C THR A 98 4.22 20.48 -13.46
N PRO A 99 4.31 21.78 -13.80
CA PRO A 99 5.00 22.76 -12.96
C PRO A 99 4.46 22.86 -11.52
N ALA A 100 3.25 22.34 -11.26
CA ALA A 100 2.70 22.27 -9.91
C ALA A 100 3.54 21.39 -8.97
N GLY A 101 4.19 20.33 -9.49
CA GLY A 101 5.11 19.52 -8.70
C GLY A 101 6.39 20.26 -8.36
N VAL A 102 6.98 20.95 -9.35
CA VAL A 102 8.15 21.81 -9.16
C VAL A 102 7.85 22.88 -8.12
N TRP A 103 6.72 23.58 -8.25
CA TRP A 103 6.25 24.57 -7.27
C TRP A 103 6.09 23.97 -5.86
N LEU A 104 5.45 22.80 -5.75
CA LEU A 104 5.27 22.12 -4.47
C LEU A 104 6.60 21.71 -3.81
N ILE A 105 7.62 21.38 -4.61
CA ILE A 105 8.92 20.90 -4.11
C ILE A 105 9.84 22.09 -3.79
N GLU A 106 9.95 23.05 -4.70
CA GLU A 106 10.89 24.17 -4.60
C GLU A 106 10.34 25.29 -3.69
N ASP A 107 9.07 25.69 -3.84
CA ASP A 107 8.52 26.83 -3.10
C ASP A 107 7.95 26.44 -1.73
N LEU A 108 7.27 25.28 -1.62
CA LEU A 108 6.67 24.85 -0.34
C LEU A 108 7.66 24.11 0.57
N HIS A 109 8.55 23.29 -0.02
CA HIS A 109 9.52 22.51 0.76
C HIS A 109 10.94 23.11 0.75
N ALA A 110 11.15 24.25 0.07
CA ALA A 110 12.43 24.97 0.01
C ALA A 110 13.63 24.07 -0.38
N VAL A 111 13.39 23.10 -1.26
CA VAL A 111 14.40 22.15 -1.72
C VAL A 111 15.28 22.84 -2.77
N GLU A 112 16.61 22.67 -2.67
CA GLU A 112 17.55 23.17 -3.69
C GLU A 112 17.16 22.64 -5.08
N SER A 113 17.20 23.51 -6.10
CA SER A 113 16.76 23.22 -7.47
C SER A 113 17.48 22.03 -8.14
N GLY A 114 18.59 21.54 -7.56
CA GLY A 114 19.27 20.33 -8.00
C GLY A 114 18.57 19.03 -7.58
N MET A 115 17.81 19.03 -6.47
CA MET A 115 17.12 17.85 -5.94
C MET A 115 15.68 17.68 -6.46
N SER A 116 15.08 18.73 -7.02
CA SER A 116 13.69 18.70 -7.49
C SER A 116 13.47 17.66 -8.58
N SER A 117 14.45 17.46 -9.47
CA SER A 117 14.43 16.43 -10.51
C SER A 117 14.35 15.00 -9.95
N MET A 118 15.15 14.69 -8.92
CA MET A 118 15.18 13.37 -8.28
C MET A 118 13.90 13.09 -7.48
N VAL A 119 13.34 14.12 -6.82
CA VAL A 119 12.03 14.02 -6.15
C VAL A 119 10.93 13.75 -7.17
N LEU A 120 10.89 14.48 -8.29
CA LEU A 120 9.90 14.26 -9.35
C LEU A 120 10.04 12.88 -9.99
N GLN A 121 11.26 12.39 -10.18
CA GLN A 121 11.53 11.04 -10.66
C GLN A 121 10.98 9.99 -9.66
N ALA A 122 11.16 10.20 -8.36
CA ALA A 122 10.60 9.33 -7.33
C ALA A 122 9.05 9.37 -7.34
N ILE A 123 8.43 10.56 -7.44
CA ILE A 123 6.97 10.70 -7.56
C ILE A 123 6.46 9.98 -8.81
N PHE A 124 7.14 10.13 -9.94
CA PHE A 124 6.82 9.43 -11.18
C PHE A 124 6.79 7.92 -10.97
N TRP A 125 7.83 7.37 -10.33
CA TRP A 125 7.88 5.94 -10.02
C TRP A 125 6.82 5.51 -9.01
N LEU A 126 6.32 6.41 -8.15
CA LEU A 126 5.26 6.14 -7.19
C LEU A 126 3.84 6.27 -7.77
N ILE A 127 3.66 6.71 -9.01
CA ILE A 127 2.33 6.82 -9.65
C ILE A 127 1.48 5.55 -9.52
N PRO A 128 1.98 4.32 -9.78
CA PRO A 128 1.15 3.11 -9.66
C PRO A 128 0.95 2.63 -8.22
N TYR A 129 1.66 3.20 -7.23
CA TYR A 129 1.59 2.78 -5.84
C TYR A 129 0.16 2.78 -5.26
N PRO A 130 -0.64 3.87 -5.39
CA PRO A 130 -2.00 3.90 -4.86
C PRO A 130 -2.89 2.78 -5.40
N ILE A 131 -2.76 2.42 -6.68
CA ILE A 131 -3.57 1.38 -7.31
C ILE A 131 -3.25 0.02 -6.69
N ILE A 132 -1.96 -0.31 -6.55
CA ILE A 132 -1.51 -1.60 -6.03
C ILE A 132 -1.85 -1.73 -4.54
N ASP A 133 -1.58 -0.68 -3.75
CA ASP A 133 -1.89 -0.63 -2.31
C ASP A 133 -3.41 -0.77 -2.07
N ALA A 134 -4.24 -0.09 -2.86
CA ALA A 134 -5.70 -0.21 -2.78
C ALA A 134 -6.19 -1.64 -3.03
N GLN A 135 -5.65 -2.32 -4.05
CA GLN A 135 -6.02 -3.72 -4.32
C GLN A 135 -5.57 -4.64 -3.18
N TYR A 136 -4.36 -4.46 -2.67
CA TYR A 136 -3.85 -5.21 -1.52
C TYR A 136 -4.77 -5.05 -0.30
N ARG A 137 -5.16 -3.81 0.03
CA ARG A 137 -6.05 -3.51 1.16
C ARG A 137 -7.43 -4.14 0.97
N LEU A 138 -7.98 -4.05 -0.23
CA LEU A 138 -9.28 -4.63 -0.56
C LEU A 138 -9.27 -6.15 -0.35
N VAL A 139 -8.30 -6.85 -0.95
CA VAL A 139 -8.19 -8.31 -0.83
C VAL A 139 -7.93 -8.74 0.62
N SER A 140 -7.10 -7.99 1.35
CA SER A 140 -6.89 -8.22 2.78
C SER A 140 -8.21 -8.11 3.56
N GLY A 141 -9.04 -7.11 3.25
CA GLY A 141 -10.37 -6.96 3.88
C GLY A 141 -11.29 -8.14 3.61
N LEU A 142 -11.28 -8.67 2.37
CA LEU A 142 -12.06 -9.86 2.01
C LEU A 142 -11.58 -11.12 2.74
N LEU A 143 -10.27 -11.30 2.91
CA LEU A 143 -9.70 -12.41 3.67
C LEU A 143 -10.06 -12.35 5.15
N ILE A 144 -10.03 -11.14 5.75
CA ILE A 144 -10.43 -10.94 7.15
C ILE A 144 -11.92 -11.26 7.33
N ARG A 145 -12.78 -10.91 6.36
CA ARG A 145 -14.21 -11.21 6.39
C ARG A 145 -14.46 -12.71 6.57
N ILE A 146 -13.83 -13.53 5.74
CA ILE A 146 -13.93 -15.00 5.79
C ILE A 146 -13.06 -15.62 6.92
N ARG A 147 -12.63 -14.81 7.89
CA ARG A 147 -11.81 -15.22 9.05
C ARG A 147 -10.46 -15.87 8.71
N ARG A 148 -9.89 -15.53 7.55
CA ARG A 148 -8.53 -15.95 7.11
C ARG A 148 -7.51 -14.86 7.35
N THR A 149 -7.45 -14.34 8.58
CA THR A 149 -6.46 -13.34 9.02
C THR A 149 -5.04 -13.89 9.00
N ASP A 150 -4.90 -15.21 9.15
CA ASP A 150 -3.63 -15.94 9.04
C ASP A 150 -2.93 -15.68 7.69
N ILE A 151 -3.68 -15.73 6.59
CA ILE A 151 -3.16 -15.48 5.24
C ILE A 151 -2.62 -14.06 5.10
N VAL A 152 -3.34 -13.07 5.64
CA VAL A 152 -2.93 -11.66 5.61
C VAL A 152 -1.62 -11.45 6.39
N SER A 153 -1.48 -12.12 7.53
CA SER A 153 -0.24 -12.10 8.32
C SER A 153 0.93 -12.74 7.56
N TYR A 154 0.72 -13.92 6.95
CA TYR A 154 1.77 -14.57 6.15
C TYR A 154 2.17 -13.74 4.93
N ALA A 155 1.21 -13.10 4.27
CA ALA A 155 1.48 -12.19 3.16
C ALA A 155 2.35 -11.01 3.59
N SER A 156 2.03 -10.38 4.73
CA SER A 156 2.79 -9.26 5.30
C SER A 156 4.23 -9.68 5.64
N ILE A 157 4.41 -10.84 6.27
CA ILE A 157 5.75 -11.38 6.58
C ILE A 157 6.53 -11.64 5.29
N ALA A 158 5.90 -12.23 4.27
CA ALA A 158 6.52 -12.47 2.97
C ALA A 158 6.92 -11.16 2.27
N GLY A 159 6.08 -10.12 2.33
CA GLY A 159 6.37 -8.79 1.79
C GLY A 159 7.54 -8.10 2.47
N ILE A 160 7.57 -8.11 3.81
CA ILE A 160 8.67 -7.57 4.60
C ILE A 160 9.97 -8.33 4.29
N GLY A 161 9.92 -9.67 4.29
CA GLY A 161 11.06 -10.52 3.96
C GLY A 161 11.57 -10.26 2.55
N MET A 162 10.68 -10.16 1.57
CA MET A 162 11.02 -9.82 0.19
C MET A 162 11.68 -8.44 0.10
N SER A 163 11.16 -7.45 0.82
CA SER A 163 11.74 -6.10 0.85
C SER A 163 13.17 -6.12 1.39
N ILE A 164 13.40 -6.79 2.52
CA ILE A 164 14.73 -6.90 3.15
C ILE A 164 15.71 -7.61 2.22
N VAL A 165 15.33 -8.77 1.67
CA VAL A 165 16.16 -9.52 0.72
C VAL A 165 16.46 -8.67 -0.52
N SER A 166 15.47 -7.94 -1.03
CA SER A 166 15.63 -7.06 -2.20
C SER A 166 16.63 -5.95 -1.94
N VAL A 167 16.67 -5.35 -0.74
CA VAL A 167 17.70 -4.35 -0.40
C VAL A 167 19.10 -4.94 -0.62
N PHE A 168 19.40 -6.09 -0.01
CA PHE A 168 20.73 -6.69 -0.13
C PHE A 168 21.05 -7.19 -1.54
N ALA A 169 20.05 -7.70 -2.25
CA ALA A 169 20.22 -8.18 -3.63
C ALA A 169 20.48 -7.03 -4.63
N LEU A 170 19.90 -5.86 -4.40
CA LEU A 170 19.96 -4.72 -5.32
C LEU A 170 21.16 -3.79 -5.05
N LEU A 171 21.68 -3.74 -3.81
CA LEU A 171 22.85 -2.93 -3.44
C LEU A 171 24.11 -3.12 -4.35
N PRO A 172 24.49 -4.34 -4.75
CA PRO A 172 25.67 -4.54 -5.60
C PRO A 172 25.42 -4.26 -7.10
N VAL A 173 24.17 -4.04 -7.53
CA VAL A 173 23.82 -3.92 -8.94
C VAL A 173 24.30 -2.57 -9.48
N GLY A 174 25.20 -2.59 -10.47
CA GLY A 174 25.81 -1.39 -11.06
C GLY A 174 24.79 -0.33 -11.52
N PHE A 175 23.75 -0.75 -12.24
CA PHE A 175 22.68 0.12 -12.72
C PHE A 175 21.95 0.88 -11.59
N ILE A 176 21.78 0.24 -10.42
CA ILE A 176 21.12 0.86 -9.26
C ILE A 176 22.04 1.87 -8.59
N ARG A 177 23.36 1.68 -8.70
CA ARG A 177 24.36 2.64 -8.21
C ARG A 177 24.48 3.87 -9.10
N GLU A 178 24.19 3.73 -10.39
CA GLU A 178 24.09 4.85 -11.34
C GLU A 178 22.81 5.67 -11.12
N GLU A 179 21.70 5.01 -10.79
CA GLU A 179 20.40 5.64 -10.51
C GLU A 179 19.89 5.29 -9.08
N PRO A 180 20.44 5.92 -8.02
CA PRO A 180 20.18 5.53 -6.64
C PRO A 180 18.71 5.52 -6.20
N ILE A 181 17.87 6.35 -6.82
CA ILE A 181 16.44 6.43 -6.49
C ILE A 181 15.68 5.15 -6.81
N LEU A 182 16.21 4.31 -7.71
CA LEU A 182 15.59 3.04 -8.08
C LEU A 182 15.65 2.02 -6.95
N LEU A 183 16.64 2.10 -6.05
CA LEU A 183 16.76 1.17 -4.92
C LEU A 183 15.47 1.16 -4.07
N PRO A 184 15.05 2.29 -3.47
CA PRO A 184 13.85 2.29 -2.63
C PRO A 184 12.57 1.99 -3.40
N VAL A 185 12.45 2.49 -4.63
CA VAL A 185 11.31 2.23 -5.52
C VAL A 185 11.13 0.73 -5.76
N LEU A 186 12.18 0.04 -6.21
CA LEU A 186 12.12 -1.38 -6.54
C LEU A 186 11.86 -2.24 -5.29
N VAL A 187 12.51 -1.93 -4.17
CA VAL A 187 12.30 -2.64 -2.91
C VAL A 187 10.83 -2.50 -2.46
N THR A 188 10.27 -1.29 -2.50
CA THR A 188 8.86 -1.06 -2.14
C THR A 188 7.92 -1.84 -3.04
N TYR A 189 8.15 -1.85 -4.36
CA TYR A 189 7.30 -2.62 -5.28
C TYR A 189 7.46 -4.13 -5.12
N LEU A 190 8.67 -4.65 -4.95
CA LEU A 190 8.90 -6.09 -4.74
C LEU A 190 8.23 -6.59 -3.47
N GLY A 191 8.30 -5.82 -2.37
CA GLY A 191 7.56 -6.09 -1.14
C GLY A 191 6.05 -6.07 -1.36
N LEU A 192 5.52 -4.97 -1.90
CA LEU A 192 4.08 -4.78 -2.10
C LEU A 192 3.48 -5.82 -3.07
N LEU A 193 4.19 -6.15 -4.14
CA LEU A 193 3.75 -7.18 -5.09
C LEU A 193 3.79 -8.57 -4.47
N ALA A 194 4.77 -8.87 -3.62
CA ALA A 194 4.78 -10.13 -2.86
C ALA A 194 3.55 -10.20 -1.94
N GLU A 195 3.25 -9.15 -1.17
CA GLU A 195 2.05 -9.12 -0.31
C GLU A 195 0.76 -9.30 -1.10
N LEU A 196 0.61 -8.53 -2.18
CA LEU A 196 -0.56 -8.59 -3.04
C LEU A 196 -0.71 -9.97 -3.67
N SER A 197 0.38 -10.57 -4.17
CA SER A 197 0.36 -11.89 -4.80
C SER A 197 -0.05 -12.98 -3.81
N PHE A 198 0.53 -12.98 -2.61
CA PHE A 198 0.17 -13.93 -1.55
C PHE A 198 -1.30 -13.79 -1.16
N ASN A 199 -1.79 -12.57 -0.98
CA ASN A 199 -3.19 -12.30 -0.65
C ASN A 199 -4.14 -12.72 -1.79
N LEU A 200 -3.80 -12.44 -3.05
CA LEU A 200 -4.59 -12.85 -4.20
C LEU A 200 -4.68 -14.38 -4.32
N ILE A 201 -3.54 -15.07 -4.21
CA ILE A 201 -3.49 -16.54 -4.23
C ILE A 201 -4.30 -17.10 -3.06
N GLY A 202 -4.13 -16.55 -1.86
CA GLY A 202 -4.86 -16.95 -0.67
C GLY A 202 -6.37 -16.76 -0.83
N PHE A 203 -6.81 -15.62 -1.37
CA PHE A 203 -8.22 -15.36 -1.64
C PHE A 203 -8.78 -16.28 -2.72
N GLN A 204 -8.04 -16.52 -3.80
CA GLN A 204 -8.49 -17.44 -4.86
C GLN A 204 -8.69 -18.86 -4.33
N ARG A 205 -7.77 -19.36 -3.50
CA ARG A 205 -7.89 -20.68 -2.85
C ARG A 205 -9.06 -20.77 -1.88
N ASN A 206 -9.42 -19.68 -1.22
CA ASN A 206 -10.49 -19.63 -0.22
C ASN A 206 -11.79 -18.98 -0.74
N LYS A 207 -11.92 -18.81 -2.06
CA LYS A 207 -13.07 -18.14 -2.68
C LYS A 207 -14.39 -18.85 -2.38
N GLY A 208 -14.38 -20.17 -2.18
CA GLY A 208 -15.55 -20.94 -1.78
C GLY A 208 -16.16 -20.46 -0.47
N LEU A 209 -15.33 -20.17 0.54
CA LEU A 209 -15.78 -19.65 1.84
C LEU A 209 -16.46 -18.28 1.69
N PHE A 210 -15.91 -17.41 0.85
CA PHE A 210 -16.53 -16.11 0.55
C PHE A 210 -17.92 -16.27 -0.09
N LEU A 211 -18.08 -17.24 -1.00
CA LEU A 211 -19.36 -17.49 -1.65
C LEU A 211 -20.39 -18.05 -0.68
N GLU A 212 -19.98 -18.93 0.23
CA GLU A 212 -20.85 -19.49 1.25
C GLU A 212 -21.33 -18.41 2.23
N GLU A 213 -20.41 -17.54 2.66
CA GLU A 213 -20.73 -16.42 3.55
C GLU A 213 -21.62 -15.38 2.84
N ALA A 214 -21.37 -15.12 1.56
CA ALA A 214 -22.22 -14.26 0.74
C ALA A 214 -23.63 -14.83 0.55
N ALA A 215 -23.77 -16.15 0.41
CA ALA A 215 -25.08 -16.80 0.31
C ALA A 215 -25.88 -16.67 1.62
N LYS A 216 -25.22 -16.82 2.78
CA LYS A 216 -25.85 -16.61 4.10
C LYS A 216 -26.32 -15.17 4.29
N CYS A 217 -25.55 -14.19 3.81
CA CYS A 217 -25.94 -12.79 3.87
C CYS A 217 -27.05 -12.41 2.87
N ALA A 218 -27.15 -13.09 1.73
CA ALA A 218 -28.20 -12.82 0.74
C ALA A 218 -29.62 -13.03 1.31
N ASP A 219 -29.77 -13.96 2.25
CA ASP A 219 -31.03 -14.24 2.96
C ASP A 219 -31.41 -13.13 3.97
N VAL A 220 -30.45 -12.25 4.30
CA VAL A 220 -30.57 -11.18 5.31
C VAL A 220 -30.49 -9.77 4.69
N SER A 221 -30.05 -9.65 3.42
CA SER A 221 -29.55 -8.37 2.86
C SER A 221 -30.63 -7.40 2.35
N ARG A 222 -30.37 -6.12 2.65
CA ARG A 222 -31.14 -4.90 2.33
C ARG A 222 -30.74 -4.33 0.97
N GLY A 223 -31.49 -4.63 -0.10
CA GLY A 223 -31.41 -3.91 -1.40
C GLY A 223 -30.03 -3.86 -2.10
N PRO A 224 -29.94 -3.40 -3.35
CA PRO A 224 -28.66 -3.33 -4.06
C PRO A 224 -27.76 -2.19 -3.55
N LEU A 225 -26.49 -2.50 -3.27
CA LEU A 225 -25.48 -1.51 -2.88
C LEU A 225 -25.20 -0.51 -4.02
N THR A 226 -25.35 0.79 -3.76
CA THR A 226 -25.09 1.86 -4.74
C THR A 226 -23.72 2.50 -4.52
N LEU A 227 -23.13 3.06 -5.58
CA LEU A 227 -21.80 3.70 -5.51
C LEU A 227 -21.81 4.93 -4.56
N GLY A 228 -22.91 5.68 -4.55
CA GLY A 228 -23.10 6.83 -3.66
C GLY A 228 -23.12 6.43 -2.18
N TYR A 229 -23.66 5.25 -1.84
CA TYR A 229 -23.60 4.73 -0.49
C TYR A 229 -22.17 4.35 -0.09
N VAL A 230 -21.41 3.71 -0.99
CA VAL A 230 -19.99 3.38 -0.74
C VAL A 230 -19.20 4.65 -0.44
N PHE A 231 -19.38 5.71 -1.24
CA PHE A 231 -18.72 6.99 -1.00
C PHE A 231 -19.13 7.62 0.34
N ARG A 232 -20.42 7.66 0.65
CA ARG A 232 -20.94 8.21 1.92
C ARG A 232 -20.45 7.43 3.15
N PHE A 233 -20.28 6.11 3.04
CA PHE A 233 -19.69 5.28 4.10
C PHE A 233 -18.19 5.52 4.23
N PHE A 234 -17.49 5.72 3.11
CA PHE A 234 -16.05 5.90 3.07
C PHE A 234 -15.59 7.29 3.54
N TRP A 235 -16.32 8.35 3.18
CA TRP A 235 -15.94 9.74 3.42
C TRP A 235 -15.63 10.07 4.90
N PRO A 236 -16.48 9.69 5.89
CA PRO A 236 -16.18 9.93 7.31
C PRO A 236 -15.01 9.11 7.84
N LEU A 237 -14.66 8.01 7.17
CA LEU A 237 -13.56 7.14 7.58
C LEU A 237 -12.22 7.63 7.01
N ALA A 238 -12.26 8.32 5.86
CA ALA A 238 -11.09 8.83 5.16
C ALA A 238 -10.57 10.18 5.70
N LEU A 239 -11.36 10.87 6.53
CA LEU A 239 -10.99 12.07 7.30
C LEU A 239 -10.36 11.68 8.65
#